data_AF-A0A8B7DZV7-F1
#
_entry.id   AF-A0A8B7DZV7-F1
#
_cell.length_a   1.000
_cell.length_b   1.000
_cell.length_c   1.000
_cell.angle_alpha   90.00
_cell.angle_beta   90.00
_cell.angle_gamma   90.00
#
_symmetry.space_group_name_H-M   'P 1'
#
loop_
_entity.id
_entity.type
_entity.pdbx_description
1 polymer ?
#
loop_
_entity_poly.entity_id
_entity_poly.type
_entity_poly.pdbx_seq_one_letter_code
_entity_poly.pdbx_strand_id
1 'polypeptide(L)'
;MPVGVDETGISTVHKPRKLLALKGKNQVGGITSGERGVNTTAICCMNAVGFFIPPMLLFKRKRFKNELKDGAPPLTVFGCSDTGWITKDLFTLWISHFISSLCLKPLAENPEQKKVLLILDGHSTHTKNLEALVLARDHIVVMLSLPLHTTHRLQPLDRSFFKVLNSKYNTACDKWMRTHPGRCITQYQVSQLFGEAYSKVVRMEIAINGFRDTGIWPVDSLVFREEDFVPCEILSGETSLNAKASQTVSLVIVCL
;
A
#
# COMPACT_ATOMS: atom_id res chain seq x y z
N MET A 1 -14.02 7.42 10.73
CA MET A 1 -12.61 7.05 11.03
C MET A 1 -11.86 6.89 9.72
N PRO A 2 -10.69 7.53 9.56
CA PRO A 2 -9.91 7.42 8.34
C PRO A 2 -9.17 6.08 8.24
N VAL A 3 -9.14 5.55 7.02
CA VAL A 3 -8.47 4.31 6.62
C VAL A 3 -7.69 4.60 5.35
N GLY A 4 -6.42 4.20 5.31
CA GLY A 4 -5.54 4.39 4.16
C GLY A 4 -5.30 3.06 3.48
N VAL A 5 -5.44 3.05 2.15
CA VAL A 5 -5.08 1.92 1.29
C VAL A 5 -4.07 2.38 0.25
N ASP A 6 -3.15 1.49 -0.08
CA ASP A 6 -2.16 1.72 -1.12
C ASP A 6 -1.55 0.40 -1.63
N GLU A 7 -0.89 0.47 -2.78
CA GLU A 7 -0.22 -0.66 -3.42
C GLU A 7 1.30 -0.56 -3.34
N THR A 8 1.95 -1.71 -3.10
CA THR A 8 3.40 -1.84 -3.23
C THR A 8 3.78 -3.04 -4.09
N GLY A 9 4.85 -2.90 -4.88
CA GLY A 9 5.42 -4.01 -5.63
C GLY A 9 6.33 -4.88 -4.76
N ILE A 10 6.05 -6.17 -4.71
CA ILE A 10 6.87 -7.20 -4.05
C ILE A 10 7.58 -8.01 -5.13
N SER A 11 8.90 -7.85 -5.23
CA SER A 11 9.69 -8.45 -6.30
C SER A 11 10.28 -9.80 -5.91
N THR A 12 10.31 -10.74 -6.85
CA THR A 12 11.09 -11.99 -6.68
C THR A 12 12.60 -11.74 -6.62
N VAL A 13 13.08 -10.59 -7.09
CA VAL A 13 14.49 -10.19 -6.97
C VAL A 13 14.62 -9.21 -5.81
N HIS A 14 15.16 -9.70 -4.71
CA HIS A 14 15.41 -8.90 -3.51
C HIS A 14 16.68 -8.05 -3.66
N LYS A 15 16.73 -6.93 -2.95
CA LYS A 15 17.93 -6.10 -2.85
C LYS A 15 18.79 -6.63 -1.70
N PRO A 16 19.99 -7.19 -1.96
CA PRO A 16 20.82 -7.74 -0.92
C PRO A 16 21.30 -6.62 0.02
N ARG A 17 21.48 -6.94 1.30
CA ARG A 17 22.03 -5.98 2.28
C ARG A 17 23.42 -5.50 1.87
N LYS A 18 23.75 -4.27 2.25
CA LYS A 18 25.11 -3.74 2.10
C LYS A 18 26.08 -4.65 2.87
N LEU A 19 27.10 -5.14 2.17
CA LEU A 19 28.14 -6.00 2.73
C LEU A 19 29.36 -5.15 3.09
N LEU A 20 29.95 -5.42 4.26
CA LEU A 20 31.25 -4.87 4.62
C LEU A 20 32.33 -5.79 4.06
N ALA A 21 33.31 -5.21 3.38
CA ALA A 21 34.46 -5.93 2.84
C ALA A 21 35.76 -5.23 3.20
N LEU A 22 36.85 -6.00 3.28
CA LEU A 22 38.18 -5.45 3.49
C LEU A 22 38.56 -4.52 2.33
N LYS A 23 39.15 -3.36 2.66
CA LYS A 23 39.65 -2.39 1.69
C LYS A 23 40.61 -3.09 0.71
N GLY A 24 40.30 -3.04 -0.60
CA GLY A 24 41.07 -3.70 -1.66
C GLY A 24 40.49 -5.02 -2.19
N LYS A 25 39.40 -5.54 -1.60
CA LYS A 25 38.66 -6.69 -2.16
C LYS A 25 37.53 -6.21 -3.06
N ASN A 26 37.69 -6.39 -4.38
CA ASN A 26 36.71 -5.99 -5.38
C ASN A 26 35.63 -7.04 -5.67
N GLN A 27 35.81 -8.29 -5.20
CA GLN A 27 34.78 -9.34 -5.28
C GLN A 27 34.06 -9.46 -3.94
N VAL A 28 32.92 -8.78 -3.84
CA VAL A 28 32.01 -8.83 -2.69
C VAL A 28 30.65 -9.26 -3.23
N GLY A 29 30.33 -10.54 -3.12
CA GLY A 29 29.10 -11.11 -3.68
C GLY A 29 27.98 -11.20 -2.66
N GLY A 30 26.82 -10.62 -2.97
CA GLY A 30 25.55 -10.97 -2.34
C GLY A 30 24.79 -11.97 -3.21
N ILE A 31 24.20 -13.01 -2.61
CA ILE A 31 23.38 -13.97 -3.35
C ILE A 31 22.06 -13.28 -3.70
N THR A 32 21.83 -13.02 -4.98
CA THR A 32 20.54 -12.48 -5.48
C THR A 32 19.74 -13.57 -6.16
N SER A 33 18.41 -13.44 -6.16
CA SER A 33 17.52 -14.44 -6.77
C SER A 33 17.52 -14.45 -8.31
N GLY A 34 18.10 -13.44 -8.96
CA GLY A 34 18.18 -13.34 -10.42
C GLY A 34 18.36 -11.90 -10.90
N GLU A 35 18.53 -11.70 -12.21
CA GLU A 35 18.75 -10.38 -12.83
C GLU A 35 17.44 -9.63 -13.16
N ARG A 36 16.37 -10.35 -13.53
CA ARG A 36 15.04 -9.80 -13.79
C ARG A 36 13.99 -10.47 -12.91
N GLY A 37 13.36 -9.68 -12.05
CA GLY A 37 12.29 -10.14 -11.17
C GLY A 37 10.91 -9.98 -11.77
N VAL A 38 9.97 -10.77 -11.27
CA VAL A 38 8.53 -10.55 -11.49
C VAL A 38 7.97 -9.90 -10.24
N ASN A 39 7.23 -8.81 -10.41
CA ASN A 39 6.57 -8.14 -9.29
C ASN A 39 5.17 -8.73 -9.08
N THR A 40 4.87 -9.01 -7.81
CA THR A 40 3.52 -9.25 -7.29
C THR A 40 3.08 -7.97 -6.60
N THR A 41 1.88 -7.48 -6.91
CA THR A 41 1.35 -6.27 -6.28
C THR A 41 0.68 -6.64 -4.97
N ALA A 42 1.06 -5.99 -3.88
CA ALA A 42 0.44 -6.15 -2.58
C ALA A 42 -0.37 -4.91 -2.24
N ILE A 43 -1.68 -5.08 -2.04
CA ILE A 43 -2.58 -4.03 -1.56
C ILE A 43 -2.65 -4.16 -0.04
N CYS A 44 -2.19 -3.14 0.67
CA CYS A 44 -2.21 -3.09 2.12
C CYS A 44 -3.13 -1.97 2.58
N CYS A 45 -3.74 -2.15 3.75
CA CYS A 45 -4.73 -1.20 4.25
C CYS A 45 -4.69 -1.14 5.78
N MET A 46 -4.66 0.07 6.33
CA MET A 46 -4.57 0.32 7.77
C MET A 46 -5.39 1.53 8.17
N ASN A 47 -5.92 1.51 9.40
CA ASN A 47 -6.70 2.62 9.94
C ASN A 47 -5.93 3.43 11.00
N ALA A 48 -6.45 4.60 11.32
CA ALA A 48 -5.79 5.52 12.23
C ALA A 48 -5.77 5.11 13.71
N VAL A 49 -6.50 4.05 14.08
CA VAL A 49 -6.48 3.46 15.42
C VAL A 49 -5.45 2.32 15.50
N GLY A 50 -4.83 1.97 14.37
CA GLY A 50 -3.74 1.01 14.29
C GLY A 50 -4.16 -0.43 13.95
N PHE A 51 -5.37 -0.62 13.45
CA PHE A 51 -5.81 -1.90 12.90
C PHE A 51 -5.47 -2.01 11.42
N PHE A 52 -5.09 -3.22 11.00
CA PHE A 52 -4.73 -3.55 9.62
C PHE A 52 -5.76 -4.50 9.03
N ILE A 53 -6.24 -4.18 7.84
CA ILE A 53 -7.11 -5.05 7.06
C ILE A 53 -6.22 -6.12 6.40
N PRO A 54 -6.62 -7.41 6.36
CA PRO A 54 -5.86 -8.45 5.68
C PRO A 54 -5.51 -8.04 4.24
N PRO A 55 -4.26 -8.27 3.79
CA PRO A 55 -3.79 -7.74 2.53
C PRO A 55 -4.41 -8.49 1.33
N MET A 56 -4.28 -7.91 0.15
CA MET A 56 -4.52 -8.62 -1.11
C MET A 56 -3.24 -8.76 -1.91
N LEU A 57 -2.97 -9.96 -2.43
CA LEU A 57 -1.83 -10.24 -3.29
C LEU A 57 -2.28 -10.51 -4.74
N LEU A 58 -1.78 -9.69 -5.66
CA LEU A 58 -2.08 -9.74 -7.08
C LEU A 58 -0.87 -10.21 -7.89
N PHE A 59 -0.98 -11.38 -8.50
CA PHE A 59 0.07 -11.98 -9.29
C PHE A 59 -0.04 -11.63 -10.77
N LYS A 60 1.07 -11.22 -11.39
CA LYS A 60 1.17 -11.02 -12.84
C LYS A 60 1.11 -12.35 -13.61
N ARG A 61 -0.08 -12.93 -13.81
CA ARG A 61 -0.31 -14.22 -14.47
C ARG A 61 -1.73 -14.32 -15.05
N LYS A 62 -1.91 -15.18 -16.06
CA LYS A 62 -3.22 -15.55 -16.64
C LYS A 62 -4.04 -16.54 -15.80
N ARG A 63 -3.36 -17.49 -15.15
CA ARG A 63 -4.01 -18.59 -14.42
C ARG A 63 -3.60 -18.56 -12.96
N PHE A 64 -4.61 -18.64 -12.09
CA PHE A 64 -4.40 -18.80 -10.66
C PHE A 64 -3.96 -20.23 -10.33
N LYS A 65 -3.08 -20.37 -9.35
CA LYS A 65 -2.58 -21.66 -8.83
C LYS A 65 -2.64 -21.61 -7.31
N ASN A 66 -3.12 -22.67 -6.67
CA ASN A 66 -3.33 -22.69 -5.23
C ASN A 66 -2.02 -22.57 -4.43
N GLU A 67 -0.93 -23.08 -4.99
CA GLU A 67 0.43 -23.00 -4.45
C GLU A 67 0.92 -21.56 -4.31
N LEU A 68 0.29 -20.59 -4.98
CA LEU A 68 0.59 -19.16 -4.77
C LEU A 68 0.10 -18.66 -3.42
N LYS A 69 -0.76 -19.39 -2.71
CA LYS A 69 -1.30 -19.00 -1.40
C LYS A 69 -0.43 -19.46 -0.23
N ASP A 70 0.53 -20.33 -0.49
CA ASP A 70 1.28 -21.02 0.55
C ASP A 70 2.05 -20.02 1.43
N GLY A 71 1.81 -20.10 2.75
CA GLY A 71 2.46 -19.25 3.75
C GLY A 71 2.03 -17.77 3.75
N ALA A 72 0.99 -17.40 3.01
CA ALA A 72 0.46 -16.03 3.04
C ALA A 72 -0.06 -15.64 4.44
N PRO A 73 -0.15 -14.33 4.75
CA PRO A 73 -0.87 -13.87 5.93
C PRO A 73 -2.30 -14.44 5.98
N PRO A 74 -2.83 -14.75 7.16
CA PRO A 74 -4.22 -15.19 7.30
C PRO A 74 -5.19 -14.22 6.65
N LEU A 75 -6.27 -14.75 6.06
CA LEU A 75 -7.34 -13.98 5.40
C LEU A 75 -6.88 -13.14 4.20
N THR A 76 -5.68 -13.39 3.66
CA THR A 76 -5.22 -12.72 2.43
C THR A 76 -6.16 -13.06 1.27
N VAL A 77 -6.58 -12.03 0.53
CA VAL A 77 -7.29 -12.20 -0.74
C VAL A 77 -6.28 -12.27 -1.88
N PHE A 78 -6.61 -13.03 -2.92
CA PHE A 78 -5.70 -13.25 -4.03
C PHE A 78 -6.35 -12.92 -5.36
N GLY A 79 -5.57 -12.33 -6.25
CA GLY A 79 -5.96 -12.04 -7.62
C GLY A 79 -4.85 -12.38 -8.62
N CYS A 80 -5.23 -12.47 -9.89
CA CYS A 80 -4.30 -12.56 -11.00
C CYS A 80 -4.69 -11.53 -12.07
N SER A 81 -3.69 -10.89 -12.68
CA SER A 81 -3.90 -10.08 -13.88
C SER A 81 -2.71 -10.25 -14.84
N ASP A 82 -2.96 -10.09 -16.14
CA ASP A 82 -1.92 -10.26 -17.17
C ASP A 82 -0.78 -9.26 -17.02
N THR A 83 -1.11 -8.06 -16.53
CA THR A 83 -0.17 -6.95 -16.41
C THR A 83 0.47 -6.89 -15.02
N GLY A 84 -0.15 -7.49 -14.01
CA GLY A 84 0.21 -7.35 -12.59
C GLY A 84 -0.39 -6.11 -11.92
N TRP A 85 -1.10 -5.28 -12.69
CA TRP A 85 -1.83 -4.12 -12.19
C TRP A 85 -3.26 -4.49 -11.80
N ILE A 86 -3.81 -3.74 -10.85
CA ILE A 86 -5.19 -3.90 -10.43
C ILE A 86 -6.14 -3.55 -11.57
N THR A 87 -7.17 -4.36 -11.78
CA THR A 87 -8.26 -4.10 -12.73
C THR A 87 -9.48 -3.62 -11.97
N LYS A 88 -10.52 -3.13 -12.68
CA LYS A 88 -11.77 -2.70 -12.04
C LYS A 88 -12.40 -3.84 -11.23
N ASP A 89 -12.52 -5.03 -11.80
CA ASP A 89 -13.12 -6.20 -11.14
C ASP A 89 -12.33 -6.62 -9.89
N LEU A 90 -11.00 -6.60 -9.96
CA LEU A 90 -10.13 -6.90 -8.81
C LEU A 90 -10.25 -5.83 -7.72
N PHE A 91 -10.44 -4.57 -8.10
CA PHE A 91 -10.69 -3.49 -7.15
C PHE A 91 -12.07 -3.62 -6.50
N THR A 92 -13.12 -3.98 -7.25
CA THR A 92 -14.45 -4.27 -6.69
C THR A 92 -14.39 -5.44 -5.71
N LEU A 93 -13.65 -6.52 -6.05
CA LEU A 93 -13.38 -7.63 -5.14
C LEU A 93 -12.68 -7.17 -3.86
N TRP A 94 -11.69 -6.28 -4.00
CA TRP A 94 -10.99 -5.72 -2.84
C TRP A 94 -11.91 -4.86 -1.96
N ILE A 95 -12.82 -4.06 -2.53
CA ILE A 95 -13.82 -3.29 -1.75
C ILE A 95 -14.76 -4.22 -0.99
N SER A 96 -15.21 -5.31 -1.62
CA SER A 96 -16.04 -6.33 -0.94
C SER A 96 -15.30 -6.97 0.24
N HIS A 97 -14.02 -7.30 0.05
CA HIS A 97 -13.14 -7.78 1.12
C HIS A 97 -12.96 -6.76 2.24
N PHE A 98 -12.77 -5.48 1.90
CA PHE A 98 -12.64 -4.39 2.86
C PHE A 98 -13.89 -4.22 3.73
N ILE A 99 -15.07 -4.16 3.10
CA ILE A 99 -16.38 -4.10 3.77
C ILE A 99 -16.56 -5.30 4.70
N SER A 100 -16.28 -6.50 4.21
CA SER A 100 -16.39 -7.74 4.98
C SER A 100 -15.44 -7.75 6.18
N SER A 101 -14.20 -7.28 5.99
CA SER A 101 -13.17 -7.24 7.04
C SER A 101 -13.51 -6.26 8.17
N LEU A 102 -14.28 -5.22 7.87
CA LEU A 102 -14.78 -4.26 8.85
C LEU A 102 -16.19 -4.59 9.35
N CYS A 103 -16.77 -5.72 8.91
CA CYS A 103 -18.13 -6.15 9.23
C CYS A 103 -19.19 -5.08 8.93
N LEU A 104 -18.97 -4.26 7.90
CA LEU A 104 -19.89 -3.18 7.55
C LEU A 104 -21.18 -3.78 6.99
N LYS A 105 -22.31 -3.28 7.48
CA LYS A 105 -23.63 -3.63 6.98
C LYS A 105 -24.08 -2.66 5.89
N PRO A 106 -24.96 -3.10 4.98
CA PRO A 106 -25.66 -2.19 4.10
C PRO A 106 -26.36 -1.08 4.89
N LEU A 107 -26.33 0.14 4.36
CA LEU A 107 -26.97 1.33 4.94
C LEU A 107 -28.46 1.09 5.24
N ALA A 108 -29.14 0.34 4.38
CA ALA A 108 -30.54 -0.02 4.56
C ALA A 108 -30.78 -0.92 5.79
N GLU A 109 -29.80 -1.73 6.19
CA GLU A 109 -29.89 -2.64 7.34
C GLU A 109 -29.42 -1.98 8.64
N ASN A 110 -28.45 -1.05 8.56
CA ASN A 110 -27.92 -0.36 9.73
C ASN A 110 -27.72 1.15 9.46
N PRO A 111 -28.79 1.96 9.56
CA PRO A 111 -28.73 3.40 9.30
C PRO A 111 -27.82 4.18 10.27
N GLU A 112 -27.59 3.65 11.48
CA GLU A 112 -26.77 4.29 12.52
C GLU A 112 -25.27 3.96 12.39
N GLN A 113 -24.89 3.11 11.42
CA GLN A 113 -23.50 2.74 11.19
C GLN A 113 -22.66 3.99 10.88
N LYS A 114 -21.55 4.14 11.61
CA LYS A 114 -20.64 5.28 11.43
C LYS A 114 -19.98 5.21 10.06
N LYS A 115 -19.87 6.39 9.42
CA LYS A 115 -19.16 6.52 8.15
C LYS A 115 -17.70 6.11 8.29
N VAL A 116 -17.24 5.30 7.34
CA VAL A 116 -15.83 4.97 7.17
C VAL A 116 -15.29 5.82 6.03
N LEU A 117 -14.16 6.45 6.26
CA LEU A 117 -13.49 7.21 5.22
C LEU A 117 -12.31 6.37 4.71
N LEU A 118 -12.35 6.03 3.43
CA LEU A 118 -11.28 5.33 2.74
C LEU A 118 -10.48 6.31 1.90
N ILE A 119 -9.19 6.41 2.20
CA ILE A 119 -8.21 7.29 1.56
C ILE A 119 -7.32 6.44 0.66
N LEU A 120 -7.19 6.85 -0.60
CA LEU A 120 -6.51 6.09 -1.64
C LEU A 120 -5.87 7.03 -2.66
N ASP A 121 -5.02 6.52 -3.54
CA ASP A 121 -4.46 7.34 -4.61
C ASP A 121 -5.52 7.71 -5.68
N GLY A 122 -5.18 8.67 -6.53
CA GLY A 122 -6.06 9.14 -7.61
C GLY A 122 -6.09 8.26 -8.86
N HIS A 123 -5.64 7.00 -8.79
CA HIS A 123 -5.54 6.16 -9.99
C HIS A 123 -6.91 5.92 -10.65
N SER A 124 -6.91 5.81 -11.99
CA SER A 124 -8.15 5.75 -12.78
C SER A 124 -9.03 4.53 -12.48
N THR A 125 -8.44 3.43 -11.99
CA THR A 125 -9.19 2.24 -11.55
C THR A 125 -10.04 2.50 -10.32
N HIS A 126 -9.59 3.43 -9.47
CA HIS A 126 -10.26 3.81 -8.23
C HIS A 126 -11.39 4.80 -8.50
N THR A 127 -11.15 5.75 -9.41
CA THR A 127 -12.07 6.87 -9.66
C THR A 127 -13.10 6.59 -10.77
N LYS A 128 -12.82 5.67 -11.70
CA LYS A 128 -13.70 5.34 -12.84
C LYS A 128 -14.31 3.93 -12.74
N ASN A 129 -14.59 3.46 -11.53
CA ASN A 129 -15.25 2.17 -11.28
C ASN A 129 -16.59 2.39 -10.56
N LEU A 130 -17.67 2.49 -11.35
CA LEU A 130 -19.02 2.75 -10.83
C LEU A 130 -19.49 1.67 -9.86
N GLU A 131 -19.19 0.40 -10.14
CA GLU A 131 -19.61 -0.72 -9.30
C GLU A 131 -18.98 -0.64 -7.91
N ALA A 132 -17.67 -0.41 -7.84
CA ALA A 132 -16.97 -0.20 -6.58
C ALA A 132 -17.49 1.02 -5.80
N LEU A 133 -17.78 2.12 -6.50
CA LEU A 133 -18.32 3.35 -5.88
C LEU A 133 -19.73 3.14 -5.31
N VAL A 134 -20.60 2.44 -6.05
CA VAL A 134 -21.95 2.09 -5.57
C VAL A 134 -21.85 1.16 -4.37
N LEU A 135 -21.02 0.11 -4.46
CA LEU A 135 -20.80 -0.83 -3.36
C LEU A 135 -20.28 -0.13 -2.09
N ALA A 136 -19.32 0.78 -2.23
CA ALA A 136 -18.81 1.60 -1.13
C ALA A 136 -19.90 2.50 -0.54
N ARG A 137 -20.66 3.21 -1.38
CA ARG A 137 -21.77 4.08 -0.95
C ARG A 137 -22.82 3.30 -0.15
N ASP A 138 -23.22 2.14 -0.65
CA ASP A 138 -24.26 1.31 -0.03
C ASP A 138 -23.85 0.78 1.35
N HIS A 139 -22.54 0.75 1.65
CA HIS A 139 -22.00 0.34 2.96
C HIS A 139 -21.44 1.53 3.77
N ILE A 140 -21.81 2.77 3.40
CA ILE A 140 -21.42 4.00 4.10
C ILE A 140 -19.89 4.21 4.14
N VAL A 141 -19.22 3.80 3.07
CA VAL A 141 -17.80 4.06 2.82
C VAL A 141 -17.68 5.28 1.93
N VAL A 142 -17.07 6.35 2.44
CA VAL A 142 -16.71 7.54 1.67
C VAL A 142 -15.31 7.35 1.11
N MET A 143 -15.17 7.36 -0.20
CA MET A 143 -13.87 7.25 -0.87
C MET A 143 -13.31 8.65 -1.15
N LEU A 144 -12.06 8.89 -0.73
CA LEU A 144 -11.34 10.14 -0.93
C LEU A 144 -10.00 9.86 -1.62
N SER A 145 -9.88 10.31 -2.87
CA SER A 145 -8.61 10.23 -3.59
C SER A 145 -7.68 11.38 -3.20
N LEU A 146 -6.44 11.03 -2.88
CA LEU A 146 -5.37 12.01 -2.67
C LEU A 146 -5.04 12.76 -3.96
N PRO A 147 -4.65 14.05 -3.89
CA PRO A 147 -4.16 14.79 -5.04
C PRO A 147 -2.97 14.09 -5.70
N LEU A 148 -2.77 14.38 -7.00
CA LEU A 148 -1.60 13.86 -7.71
C LEU A 148 -0.31 14.38 -7.07
N HIS A 149 0.71 13.53 -7.07
CA HIS A 149 2.08 13.83 -6.58
C HIS A 149 2.20 14.15 -5.08
N THR A 150 1.14 14.04 -4.28
CA THR A 150 1.20 14.27 -2.82
C THR A 150 1.42 12.99 -2.01
N THR A 151 1.47 11.83 -2.66
CA THR A 151 1.62 10.51 -2.04
C THR A 151 2.74 10.45 -1.01
N HIS A 152 3.94 10.93 -1.35
CA HIS A 152 5.11 10.95 -0.46
C HIS A 152 4.94 11.75 0.85
N ARG A 153 3.88 12.58 0.94
CA ARG A 153 3.54 13.40 2.11
C ARG A 153 2.26 12.95 2.80
N LEU A 154 1.21 12.67 2.02
CA LEU A 154 -0.14 12.44 2.54
C LEU A 154 -0.50 10.96 2.70
N GLN A 155 0.20 10.03 2.03
CA GLN A 155 -0.16 8.61 2.07
C GLN A 155 0.45 7.93 3.31
N PRO A 156 -0.35 7.53 4.32
CA PRO A 156 0.19 6.99 5.57
C PRO A 156 1.03 5.73 5.38
N LEU A 157 0.63 4.86 4.44
CA LEU A 157 1.32 3.60 4.16
C LEU A 157 2.74 3.81 3.62
N ASP A 158 2.93 4.78 2.73
CA ASP A 158 4.25 5.15 2.22
C ASP A 158 5.15 5.78 3.28
N ARG A 159 4.55 6.59 4.17
CA ARG A 159 5.27 7.29 5.23
C ARG A 159 5.86 6.34 6.27
N SER A 160 5.08 5.36 6.74
CA SER A 160 5.48 4.55 7.91
C SER A 160 5.61 3.05 7.64
N PHE A 161 4.87 2.48 6.68
CA PHE A 161 4.70 1.03 6.58
C PHE A 161 5.58 0.40 5.48
N PHE A 162 5.50 0.87 4.24
CA PHE A 162 6.10 0.16 3.09
C PHE A 162 7.62 0.10 3.12
N LYS A 163 8.29 1.15 3.61
CA LYS A 163 9.75 1.12 3.77
C LYS A 163 10.20 0.00 4.71
N VAL A 164 9.49 -0.17 5.83
CA VAL A 164 9.80 -1.19 6.84
C VAL A 164 9.44 -2.57 6.31
N LEU A 165 8.27 -2.71 5.67
CA LEU A 165 7.83 -3.94 5.02
C LEU A 165 8.86 -4.44 4.00
N ASN A 166 9.28 -3.56 3.08
CA ASN A 166 10.28 -3.90 2.06
C ASN A 166 11.62 -4.31 2.67
N SER A 167 12.04 -3.66 3.77
CA SER A 167 13.26 -4.06 4.49
C SER A 167 13.15 -5.47 5.10
N LYS A 168 12.02 -5.79 5.74
CA LYS A 168 11.78 -7.11 6.33
C LYS A 168 11.59 -8.18 5.26
N TYR A 169 10.94 -7.86 4.14
CA TYR A 169 10.81 -8.75 3.00
C TYR A 169 12.18 -9.12 2.41
N ASN A 170 13.05 -8.13 2.15
CA ASN A 170 14.41 -8.41 1.68
C ASN A 170 15.19 -9.30 2.67
N THR A 171 14.99 -9.10 3.98
CA THR A 171 15.62 -9.95 5.01
C THR A 171 15.08 -11.39 4.98
N ALA A 172 13.78 -11.58 4.73
CA ALA A 172 13.19 -12.91 4.56
C ALA A 172 13.74 -13.58 3.29
N CYS A 173 13.88 -12.84 2.20
CA CYS A 173 14.49 -13.32 0.96
C CYS A 173 15.96 -13.74 1.17
N ASP A 174 16.78 -12.90 1.84
CA ASP A 174 18.17 -13.22 2.17
C ASP A 174 18.26 -14.55 2.94
N LYS A 175 17.40 -14.71 3.95
CA LYS A 175 17.33 -15.92 4.78
C LYS A 175 16.96 -17.14 3.92
N TRP A 176 15.95 -17.02 3.07
CA TRP A 176 15.49 -18.11 2.22
C TRP A 176 16.55 -18.56 1.23
N MET A 177 17.27 -17.62 0.61
CA MET A 177 18.35 -17.92 -0.34
C MET A 177 19.53 -18.66 0.33
N ARG A 178 19.81 -18.35 1.60
CA ARG A 178 20.87 -19.06 2.36
C ARG A 178 20.47 -20.49 2.73
N THR A 179 19.19 -20.73 3.03
CA THR A 179 18.71 -22.06 3.42
C THR A 179 18.35 -22.94 2.23
N HIS A 180 18.27 -22.38 1.02
CA HIS A 180 17.95 -23.10 -0.22
C HIS A 180 19.02 -22.85 -1.29
N PRO A 181 20.26 -23.33 -1.07
CA PRO A 181 21.35 -23.10 -2.02
C PRO A 181 21.01 -23.66 -3.41
N GLY A 182 21.34 -22.89 -4.46
CA GLY A 182 21.08 -23.25 -5.85
C GLY A 182 19.64 -23.06 -6.33
N ARG A 183 18.72 -22.57 -5.47
CA ARG A 183 17.34 -22.25 -5.87
C ARG A 183 17.13 -20.74 -5.96
N CYS A 184 16.23 -20.34 -6.85
CA CYS A 184 15.77 -18.95 -6.97
C CYS A 184 14.37 -18.79 -6.37
N ILE A 185 14.08 -17.60 -5.85
CA ILE A 185 12.74 -17.20 -5.41
C ILE A 185 11.88 -17.01 -6.66
N THR A 186 10.77 -17.73 -6.69
CA THR A 186 9.74 -17.57 -7.71
C THR A 186 8.47 -16.98 -7.09
N GLN A 187 7.47 -16.66 -7.90
CA GLN A 187 6.17 -16.18 -7.40
C GLN A 187 5.52 -17.13 -6.38
N TYR A 188 5.85 -18.43 -6.41
CA TYR A 188 5.34 -19.42 -5.45
C TYR A 188 5.89 -19.23 -4.02
N GLN A 189 7.03 -18.55 -3.86
CA GLN A 189 7.59 -18.24 -2.54
C GLN A 189 7.18 -16.85 -2.05
N VAL A 190 6.64 -16.00 -2.93
CA VAL A 190 6.36 -14.59 -2.59
C VAL A 190 5.40 -14.49 -1.41
N SER A 191 4.31 -15.25 -1.41
CA SER A 191 3.31 -15.23 -0.33
C SER A 191 3.89 -15.61 1.02
N GLN A 192 4.70 -16.68 1.06
CA GLN A 192 5.39 -17.12 2.28
C GLN A 192 6.35 -16.05 2.81
N LEU A 193 7.19 -15.50 1.94
CA LEU A 193 8.19 -14.48 2.31
C LEU A 193 7.52 -13.17 2.72
N PHE A 194 6.44 -12.80 2.03
CA PHE A 194 5.60 -11.67 2.38
C PHE A 194 4.93 -11.91 3.74
N GLY A 195 4.40 -13.10 4.01
CA GLY A 195 3.81 -13.47 5.29
C GLY A 195 4.79 -13.36 6.46
N GLU A 196 6.02 -13.85 6.29
CA GLU A 196 7.09 -13.71 7.29
C GLU A 196 7.45 -12.24 7.55
N ALA A 197 7.44 -11.40 6.53
CA ALA A 197 7.71 -9.97 6.67
C ALA A 197 6.54 -9.21 7.29
N TYR A 198 5.34 -9.41 6.77
CA TYR A 198 4.10 -8.72 7.15
C TYR A 198 3.78 -8.91 8.62
N SER A 199 3.83 -10.16 9.11
CA SER A 199 3.61 -10.49 10.53
C SER A 199 4.57 -9.78 11.50
N LYS A 200 5.77 -9.39 11.06
CA LYS A 200 6.74 -8.66 11.89
C LYS A 200 6.53 -7.14 11.87
N VAL A 201 5.82 -6.62 10.88
CA VAL A 201 5.67 -5.18 10.61
C VAL A 201 4.28 -4.67 10.97
N VAL A 202 3.24 -5.50 10.87
CA VAL A 202 1.88 -5.12 11.29
C VAL A 202 1.87 -4.86 12.78
N ARG A 203 1.93 -3.57 13.13
CA ARG A 203 2.01 -3.06 14.50
C ARG A 203 1.19 -1.79 14.59
N MET A 204 0.45 -1.67 15.69
CA MET A 204 -0.48 -0.58 15.93
C MET A 204 0.23 0.78 15.81
N GLU A 205 1.45 0.89 16.34
CA GLU A 205 2.21 2.12 16.38
C GLU A 205 2.63 2.60 14.99
N ILE A 206 2.89 1.68 14.04
CA ILE A 206 3.25 2.04 12.67
C ILE A 206 2.08 2.73 11.97
N ALA A 207 0.87 2.20 12.16
CA ALA A 207 -0.33 2.79 11.58
C ALA A 207 -0.67 4.13 12.25
N ILE A 208 -0.73 4.20 13.59
CA ILE A 208 -1.03 5.45 14.31
C ILE A 208 -0.03 6.55 13.93
N ASN A 209 1.27 6.27 13.94
CA ASN A 209 2.28 7.27 13.58
C ASN A 209 2.19 7.64 12.09
N GLY A 210 1.88 6.69 11.21
CA GLY A 210 1.69 6.95 9.79
C GLY A 210 0.60 7.98 9.52
N PHE A 211 -0.52 7.91 10.24
CA PHE A 211 -1.60 8.91 10.12
C PHE A 211 -1.29 10.23 10.82
N ARG A 212 -0.56 10.19 11.93
CA ARG A 212 -0.14 11.40 12.64
C ARG A 212 0.82 12.22 11.79
N ASP A 213 1.81 11.57 11.17
CA ASP A 213 2.83 12.21 10.35
C ASP A 213 2.27 12.84 9.07
N THR A 214 1.08 12.43 8.62
CA THR A 214 0.41 13.01 7.45
C THR A 214 -0.56 14.12 7.80
N GLY A 215 -0.82 14.37 9.09
CA GLY A 215 -1.84 15.33 9.56
C GLY A 215 -3.28 14.90 9.30
N ILE A 216 -3.49 13.65 8.85
CA ILE A 216 -4.84 13.11 8.57
C ILE A 216 -5.51 12.70 9.88
N TRP A 217 -4.77 12.13 10.82
CA TRP A 217 -5.32 11.74 12.12
C TRP A 217 -4.30 11.71 13.26
N PRO A 218 -4.49 12.51 14.34
CA PRO A 218 -5.49 13.57 14.46
C PRO A 218 -5.39 14.60 13.33
N VAL A 219 -6.51 15.23 12.97
CA VAL A 219 -6.54 16.23 11.90
C VAL A 219 -5.66 17.41 12.32
N ASP A 220 -4.63 17.69 11.53
CA ASP A 220 -3.67 18.77 11.76
C ASP A 220 -3.24 19.38 10.41
N SER A 221 -3.74 20.57 10.12
CA SER A 221 -3.42 21.32 8.91
C SER A 221 -2.05 22.00 8.95
N LEU A 222 -1.38 22.02 10.10
CA LEU A 222 -0.08 22.66 10.31
C LEU A 222 1.09 21.68 10.23
N VAL A 223 0.83 20.41 9.89
CA VAL A 223 1.87 19.39 9.69
C VAL A 223 2.84 19.75 8.57
N PHE A 224 2.39 20.49 7.55
CA PHE A 224 3.24 20.95 6.44
C PHE A 224 3.61 22.42 6.63
N ARG A 225 4.89 22.74 6.43
CA ARG A 225 5.42 24.11 6.51
C ARG A 225 5.32 24.80 5.15
N GLU A 226 5.42 26.12 5.12
CA GLU A 226 5.43 26.89 3.86
C GLU A 226 6.50 26.38 2.87
N GLU A 227 7.66 25.99 3.38
CA GLU A 227 8.75 25.39 2.60
C GLU A 227 8.35 24.12 1.85
N ASP A 228 7.40 23.33 2.39
CA ASP A 228 6.93 22.10 1.76
C ASP A 228 6.08 22.37 0.50
N PHE A 229 5.60 23.61 0.32
CA PHE A 229 4.81 24.04 -0.84
C PHE A 229 5.67 24.64 -1.97
N VAL A 230 6.95 24.93 -1.73
CA VAL A 230 7.88 25.48 -2.73
C VAL A 230 7.95 24.66 -4.04
N PRO A 231 7.95 23.31 -4.02
CA PRO A 231 7.90 22.53 -5.27
C PRO A 231 6.64 22.78 -6.10
N CYS A 232 5.50 23.08 -5.46
CA CYS A 232 4.27 23.44 -6.17
C CYS A 232 4.39 24.82 -6.82
N GLU A 233 5.07 25.78 -6.20
CA GLU A 233 5.29 27.12 -6.74
C GLU A 233 6.18 27.09 -7.99
N ILE A 234 7.23 26.26 -8.00
CA ILE A 234 8.15 26.13 -9.13
C ILE A 234 7.47 25.47 -10.35
N LEU A 235 6.61 24.47 -10.12
CA LEU A 235 5.87 23.77 -11.20
C LEU A 235 4.70 24.60 -11.78
N SER A 236 4.28 25.66 -11.08
CA SER A 236 3.15 26.52 -11.47
C SER A 236 3.58 27.85 -12.10
N GLY A 237 4.87 28.00 -12.41
CA GLY A 237 5.44 29.14 -13.15
C GLY A 237 5.04 29.19 -14.62
N GLU A 238 3.74 29.16 -14.92
CA GLU A 238 3.10 29.64 -16.16
C GLU A 238 1.55 29.51 -16.12
N THR A 239 0.86 29.74 -15.00
CA THR A 239 -0.57 30.17 -15.00
C THR A 239 -1.08 30.47 -13.58
N SER A 240 -2.04 31.38 -13.48
CA SER A 240 -2.69 31.91 -12.27
C SER A 240 -3.40 30.86 -11.38
N LEU A 241 -2.65 29.97 -10.73
CA LEU A 241 -3.15 28.86 -9.90
C LEU A 241 -2.70 28.93 -8.43
N ASN A 242 -2.03 30.01 -8.02
CA ASN A 242 -1.38 30.16 -6.70
C ASN A 242 -2.31 30.02 -5.48
N ALA A 243 -3.63 30.14 -5.64
CA ALA A 243 -4.57 29.90 -4.54
C ALA A 243 -4.99 28.43 -4.39
N LYS A 244 -4.81 27.55 -5.37
CA LYS A 244 -5.48 26.24 -5.39
C LYS A 244 -4.69 25.10 -4.75
N ALA A 245 -3.35 25.06 -4.82
CA ALA A 245 -2.57 23.90 -4.36
C ALA A 245 -2.47 23.79 -2.81
N SER A 246 -2.05 24.87 -2.14
CA SER A 246 -2.08 24.96 -0.67
C SER A 246 -3.51 24.81 -0.13
N GLN A 247 -4.49 25.38 -0.84
CA GLN A 247 -5.90 25.23 -0.54
C GLN A 247 -6.43 23.83 -0.83
N THR A 248 -5.77 22.98 -1.65
CA THR A 248 -6.16 21.59 -1.95
C THR A 248 -5.63 20.62 -0.91
N VAL A 249 -4.37 20.76 -0.47
CA VAL A 249 -3.85 19.97 0.66
C VAL A 249 -4.56 20.39 1.95
N SER A 250 -4.74 21.70 2.13
CA SER A 250 -5.59 22.22 3.20
C SER A 250 -7.05 21.78 3.00
N LEU A 251 -7.63 21.73 1.79
CA LEU A 251 -8.99 21.20 1.59
C LEU A 251 -9.06 19.73 1.95
N VAL A 252 -8.07 18.92 1.59
CA VAL A 252 -8.05 17.50 1.94
C VAL A 252 -8.04 17.37 3.45
N ILE A 253 -7.25 18.16 4.18
CA ILE A 253 -7.22 18.13 5.65
C ILE A 253 -8.44 18.81 6.29
N VAL A 254 -9.02 19.84 5.67
CA VAL A 254 -10.19 20.61 6.17
C VAL A 254 -11.52 19.94 5.82
N CYS A 255 -11.56 19.11 4.77
CA CYS A 255 -12.71 18.27 4.42
C CYS A 255 -12.73 16.94 5.20
N LEU A 256 -11.68 16.64 5.98
CA LEU A 256 -11.59 15.51 6.92
C LEU A 256 -12.12 15.91 8.31
#